data_AF-A9P1D0-F1
#
_entry.id   AF-A9P1D0-F1
#
_cell.length_a   1.000
_cell.length_b   1.000
_cell.length_c   1.000
_cell.angle_alpha   90.00
_cell.angle_beta   90.00
_cell.angle_gamma   90.00
#
_symmetry.space_group_name_H-M   'P 1'
#
loop_
_entity.id
_entity.type
_entity.pdbx_description
1 polymer ?
#
loop_
_entity_poly.entity_id
_entity_poly.type
_entity_poly.pdbx_seq_one_letter_code
_entity_poly.pdbx_strand_id
1 'polypeptide(L)' 'MLLQEIVDRMLEDAAVLLTVSKRSLLDNCKLPAGIQLSVSAAHTKSDLLQVIQSLKSVVEAVLDRK' A
#
# COMPACT_ATOMS: atom_id res chain seq x y z
N MET A 1 7.22 -11.02 4.83
CA MET A 1 5.75 -11.19 4.72
C MET A 1 5.29 -10.38 3.51
N LEU A 2 4.46 -10.92 2.62
CA LEU A 2 4.15 -10.30 1.32
C LEU A 2 3.70 -8.84 1.41
N LEU A 3 2.80 -8.51 2.35
CA LEU A 3 2.33 -7.12 2.52
C LEU A 3 3.41 -6.17 3.02
N GLN A 4 4.36 -6.66 3.82
CA GLN A 4 5.48 -5.83 4.30
C GLN A 4 6.42 -5.51 3.13
N GLU A 5 6.71 -6.49 2.29
CA GLU A 5 7.54 -6.29 1.10
C GLU A 5 6.93 -5.27 0.12
N ILE A 6 5.62 -5.30 -0.07
CA ILE A 6 4.92 -4.28 -0.86
C ILE A 6 5.08 -2.89 -0.23
N VAL A 7 4.93 -2.78 1.10
CA VAL A 7 5.09 -1.50 1.81
C VAL A 7 6.52 -0.97 1.74
N ASP A 8 7.52 -1.84 1.92
CA ASP A 8 8.93 -1.48 1.86
C ASP A 8 9.29 -0.97 0.45
N ARG A 9 8.84 -1.67 -0.60
CA ARG A 9 9.07 -1.24 -1.99
C ARG A 9 8.30 0.02 -2.37
N MET A 10 7.12 0.26 -1.80
CA MET A 10 6.41 1.53 -2.02
C MET A 10 7.18 2.72 -1.48
N LEU A 11 7.90 2.55 -0.37
CA LEU A 11 8.77 3.58 0.18
C LEU A 11 10.03 3.76 -0.69
N GLU A 12 10.67 2.66 -1.08
CA GLU A 12 11.93 2.67 -1.84
C GLU A 12 11.74 3.14 -3.29
N ASP A 13 10.77 2.56 -4.01
CA ASP A 13 10.60 2.73 -5.46
C ASP A 13 9.69 3.93 -5.78
N ALA A 14 8.78 4.32 -4.89
CA ALA A 14 7.77 5.34 -5.15
C ALA A 14 7.72 6.48 -4.13
N ALA A 15 8.56 6.48 -3.09
CA ALA A 15 8.57 7.47 -2.01
C ALA A 15 7.21 7.64 -1.30
N VAL A 16 6.39 6.58 -1.26
CA VAL A 16 5.08 6.58 -0.60
C VAL A 16 5.16 5.81 0.71
N LEU A 17 4.90 6.50 1.82
CA LEU A 17 4.82 5.85 3.12
C LEU A 17 3.47 5.14 3.29
N LEU A 18 3.52 3.82 3.42
CA LEU A 18 2.39 2.96 3.77
C LEU A 18 2.69 2.21 5.06
N THR A 19 1.65 1.61 5.65
CA THR A 19 1.82 0.77 6.83
C THR A 19 1.09 -0.55 6.65
N VAL A 20 1.68 -1.63 7.17
CA VAL A 20 0.96 -2.89 7.36
C VAL A 20 0.22 -2.82 8.68
N SER A 21 -1.10 -2.98 8.65
CA SER A 21 -1.90 -3.24 9.83
C SER A 21 -2.13 -4.75 9.98
N LYS A 22 -1.94 -5.27 11.20
CA LYS A 22 -2.24 -6.67 11.59
C LYS A 22 -3.63 -6.84 12.21
N ARG A 23 -4.42 -5.75 12.24
CA ARG A 23 -5.78 -5.74 12.76
C ARG A 23 -6.61 -4.87 11.83
N SER A 24 -7.11 -5.48 10.76
CA SER A 24 -8.05 -4.82 9.87
C SER A 24 -9.31 -4.45 10.66
N LEU A 25 -9.63 -3.16 10.73
CA LEU A 25 -10.91 -2.67 11.27
C LEU A 25 -12.03 -2.74 10.24
N LEU A 26 -11.76 -3.31 9.05
CA LEU A 26 -12.75 -3.47 8.00
C LEU A 26 -13.65 -4.65 8.34
N ASP A 27 -14.89 -4.34 8.71
CA ASP A 27 -15.94 -5.33 8.95
C ASP A 27 -16.04 -6.33 7.77
N ASN A 28 -16.21 -7.61 8.09
CA ASN A 28 -16.30 -8.73 7.14
C ASN A 28 -15.04 -9.07 6.32
N CYS A 29 -13.87 -8.47 6.62
CA CYS A 29 -12.62 -8.89 5.99
C CYS A 29 -12.10 -10.19 6.63
N LYS A 30 -11.98 -11.28 5.85
CA LYS A 30 -11.42 -12.57 6.32
C LYS A 30 -9.91 -12.52 6.57
N LEU A 31 -9.24 -11.45 6.13
CA LEU A 31 -7.80 -11.28 6.28
C LEU A 31 -7.53 -10.41 7.51
N PRO A 32 -6.75 -10.91 8.49
CA PRO A 32 -6.43 -10.13 9.69
C PRO A 32 -5.48 -8.97 9.40
N ALA A 33 -4.84 -8.93 8.22
CA ALA A 33 -3.86 -7.91 7.85
C ALA A 33 -4.21 -7.17 6.55
N GLY A 34 -3.81 -5.91 6.47
CA GLY A 34 -4.02 -5.03 5.32
C GLY A 34 -2.97 -3.94 5.21
N ILE A 35 -2.97 -3.22 4.09
CA ILE A 35 -2.12 -2.05 3.86
C ILE A 35 -2.96 -0.80 4.09
N GLN A 36 -2.41 0.16 4.82
CA GLN A 36 -3.09 1.40 5.17
C GLN A 36 -2.28 2.62 4.69
N LEU A 37 -2.98 3.56 4.05
CA LEU A 37 -2.48 4.85 3.60
C LEU A 37 -3.02 5.95 4.53
N SER A 38 -2.13 6.79 5.05
CA SER A 38 -2.51 7.99 5.80
C SER A 38 -2.56 9.19 4.86
N VAL A 39 -3.73 9.80 4.73
CA VAL A 39 -3.92 11.00 3.90
C VAL A 39 -4.16 12.22 4.78
N SER A 40 -3.68 13.37 4.34
CA SER A 40 -3.89 14.68 4.96
C SER A 40 -4.64 15.61 4.03
N ALA A 41 -5.16 16.72 4.55
CA ALA A 41 -5.82 17.76 3.74
C ALA A 41 -4.91 18.39 2.66
N ALA A 42 -3.59 18.21 2.77
CA ALA A 42 -2.63 18.68 1.78
C ALA A 42 -2.51 17.76 0.55
N HIS A 43 -3.01 16.51 0.63
CA HIS A 43 -2.97 15.59 -0.51
C HIS A 43 -4.07 15.94 -1.51
N THR A 44 -3.66 16.13 -2.75
CA THR A 44 -4.52 16.41 -3.89
C THR A 44 -5.04 15.11 -4.51
N LYS A 45 -6.06 15.23 -5.37
CA LYS A 45 -6.53 14.10 -6.19
C LYS A 45 -5.42 13.49 -7.04
N SER A 46 -4.51 14.30 -7.58
CA SER A 46 -3.36 13.82 -8.36
C SER A 46 -2.42 12.98 -7.51
N ASP A 47 -2.15 13.37 -6.27
CA ASP A 47 -1.27 12.60 -5.36
C ASP A 47 -1.86 11.22 -5.10
N LEU A 48 -3.16 11.13 -4.83
CA LEU A 48 -3.84 9.86 -4.60
C LEU A 48 -3.83 8.97 -5.85
N LEU A 49 -4.02 9.55 -7.04
CA LEU A 49 -3.96 8.80 -8.29
C LEU A 49 -2.54 8.28 -8.56
N GLN A 50 -1.51 9.07 -8.30
CA GLN A 50 -0.12 8.63 -8.40
C GLN A 50 0.13 7.44 -7.47
N VAL A 51 -0.25 7.56 -6.18
CA VAL A 51 -0.10 6.48 -5.19
C VAL A 51 -0.77 5.19 -5.67
N ILE A 52 -1.99 5.28 -6.21
CA ILE A 52 -2.72 4.11 -6.71
C ILE A 52 -1.98 3.45 -7.89
N GLN A 53 -1.45 4.23 -8.83
CA GLN A 53 -0.71 3.69 -9.97
C GLN A 53 0.60 3.03 -9.52
N SER A 54 1.37 3.70 -8.68
CA SER A 54 2.60 3.15 -8.10
C SER A 54 2.33 1.85 -7.34
N LEU A 55 1.26 1.80 -6.54
CA LEU A 55 0.90 0.61 -5.79
C LEU A 55 0.59 -0.58 -6.70
N LYS A 56 -0.13 -0.37 -7.81
CA LYS A 56 -0.39 -1.43 -8.78
C LYS A 56 0.90 -1.99 -9.36
N SER A 57 1.78 -1.13 -9.85
CA SER A 57 3.05 -1.54 -10.45
C SER A 57 3.97 -2.27 -9.44
N VAL A 58 4.04 -1.78 -8.20
CA VAL A 58 4.84 -2.45 -7.15
C VAL A 58 4.25 -3.80 -6.79
N VAL A 59 2.92 -3.90 -6.64
CA VAL A 59 2.25 -5.17 -6.33
C VAL A 59 2.49 -6.19 -7.45
N GLU A 60 2.33 -5.81 -8.72
CA GLU A 60 2.65 -6.66 -9.87
C GLU A 60 4.11 -7.13 -9.81
N ALA A 61 5.06 -6.22 -9.63
CA ALA A 61 6.49 -6.54 -9.56
C ALA A 61 6.90 -7.41 -8.36
N VAL A 62 6.13 -7.40 -7.27
CA VAL A 62 6.36 -8.28 -6.10
C VAL A 62 5.72 -9.65 -6.32
N LEU A 63 4.54 -9.71 -6.93
CA LEU A 63 3.84 -10.96 -7.20
C LEU A 63 4.51 -11.78 -8.32
N ASP A 64 5.01 -11.12 -9.37
CA ASP A 64 5.67 -11.78 -10.51
C ASP A 64 7.04 -12.40 -10.16
N ARG A 65 7.61 -12.04 -9.00
CA ARG A 65 8.88 -12.61 -8.50
C ARG A 65 8.69 -13.94 -7.76
N LYS A 66 7.45 -14.41 -7.59
CA LYS A 66 7.12 -15.64 -6.85
C LYS A 66 6.60 -16.76 -7.72
#